data_AF-A0A1C5RH80-F1
#
_entry.id   AF-A0A1C5RH80-F1
#
_cell.length_a   1.000
_cell.length_b   1.000
_cell.length_c   1.000
_cell.angle_alpha   90.00
_cell.angle_beta   90.00
_cell.angle_gamma   90.00
#
_symmetry.space_group_name_H-M   'P 1'
#
loop_
_entity.id
_entity.type
_entity.pdbx_description
1 polymer ?
#
loop_
_entity_poly.entity_id
_entity_poly.type
_entity_poly.pdbx_seq_one_letter_code
_entity_poly.pdbx_strand_id
1 'polypeptide(L)'
;MKNKVAERAKKKRRALKEAERRKEQENLLKKFNEIAKKHGVNNVKYNKQTLWQTFMKVDKEMVKLSIVYSVMAVAYCLRKTFGWGKIKIYRYAVDMNRYITSVGKQDRDIPALNDELRTEAGIDCTKIFEGYKPYMLKKVSLQKSSEAEAMFEKIKYILPMVIYPLYSREGWKQKRMNRLGQALKETLIDILESDEIDNIKRTMYEECGLKFYDDGMVDPN
;
A
#
# COMPACT_ATOMS: atom_id res chain seq x y z
N MET A 1 18.22 4.85 -38.52
CA MET A 1 17.73 3.52 -38.08
C MET A 1 17.29 3.44 -36.61
N LYS A 2 17.95 4.11 -35.64
CA LYS A 2 17.59 4.05 -34.20
C LYS A 2 16.14 4.45 -33.85
N ASN A 3 15.55 5.43 -34.53
CA ASN A 3 14.16 5.87 -34.27
C ASN A 3 13.06 4.85 -34.62
N LYS A 4 13.21 4.08 -35.71
CA LYS A 4 12.20 3.08 -36.10
C LYS A 4 12.13 1.89 -35.14
N VAL A 5 13.26 1.53 -34.52
CA VAL A 5 13.33 0.45 -33.51
C VAL A 5 12.68 0.91 -32.21
N ALA A 6 12.97 2.14 -31.76
CA ALA A 6 12.37 2.73 -30.57
C ALA A 6 10.83 2.89 -30.71
N GLU A 7 10.34 3.32 -31.88
CA GLU A 7 8.90 3.42 -32.13
C GLU A 7 8.20 2.07 -32.16
N ARG A 8 8.79 1.05 -32.82
CA ARG A 8 8.24 -0.31 -32.81
C ARG A 8 8.20 -0.89 -31.40
N ALA A 9 9.24 -0.68 -30.59
CA ALA A 9 9.26 -1.08 -29.19
C ALA A 9 8.19 -0.35 -28.37
N LYS A 10 8.00 0.96 -28.58
CA LYS A 10 6.95 1.76 -27.92
C LYS A 10 5.55 1.29 -28.31
N LYS A 11 5.30 0.99 -29.58
CA LYS A 11 4.01 0.45 -30.08
C LYS A 11 3.73 -0.94 -29.50
N LYS A 12 4.75 -1.82 -29.46
CA LYS A 12 4.63 -3.15 -28.84
C LYS A 12 4.30 -3.06 -27.34
N ARG A 13 4.97 -2.18 -26.59
CA ARG A 13 4.67 -1.93 -25.17
C ARG A 13 3.25 -1.41 -24.94
N ARG A 14 2.78 -0.50 -25.80
CA ARG A 14 1.39 0.02 -25.74
C ARG A 14 0.36 -1.07 -25.99
N ALA A 15 0.56 -1.90 -27.03
CA ALA A 15 -0.32 -3.00 -27.34
C ALA A 15 -0.37 -4.04 -26.20
N LEU A 16 0.79 -4.33 -25.59
CA LEU A 16 0.88 -5.26 -24.45
C LEU A 16 0.12 -4.72 -23.23
N LYS A 17 0.33 -3.45 -22.86
CA LYS A 17 -0.44 -2.77 -21.79
C LYS A 17 -1.93 -2.68 -22.09
N GLU A 18 -2.33 -2.63 -23.36
CA GLU A 18 -3.76 -2.62 -23.72
C GLU A 18 -4.39 -4.00 -23.63
N ALA A 19 -3.66 -5.05 -24.03
CA ALA A 19 -4.09 -6.44 -23.86
C ALA A 19 -4.22 -6.82 -22.38
N GLU A 20 -3.25 -6.43 -21.54
CA GLU A 20 -3.31 -6.61 -20.09
C GLU A 20 -4.55 -5.92 -19.49
N ARG A 21 -4.78 -4.65 -19.84
CA ARG A 21 -5.97 -3.91 -19.38
C ARG A 21 -7.29 -4.57 -19.80
N ARG A 22 -7.40 -5.09 -21.02
CA ARG A 22 -8.61 -5.80 -21.47
C ARG A 22 -8.83 -7.09 -20.66
N LYS A 23 -7.76 -7.84 -20.41
CA LYS A 23 -7.82 -9.06 -19.59
C LYS A 23 -8.24 -8.76 -18.15
N GLU A 24 -7.72 -7.68 -17.56
CA GLU A 24 -8.13 -7.22 -16.22
C GLU A 24 -9.60 -6.81 -16.19
N GLN A 25 -10.07 -6.05 -17.18
CA GLN A 25 -11.48 -5.65 -17.31
C GLN A 25 -12.41 -6.86 -17.40
N GLU A 26 -12.06 -7.88 -18.20
CA GLU A 26 -12.85 -9.10 -18.33
C GLU A 26 -12.91 -9.91 -17.03
N ASN A 27 -11.77 -10.02 -16.33
CA ASN A 27 -11.72 -10.70 -15.04
C ASN A 27 -12.54 -9.98 -13.97
N LEU A 28 -12.48 -8.64 -13.95
CA LEU A 28 -13.30 -7.83 -13.04
C LEU A 28 -14.79 -8.05 -13.30
N LEU A 29 -15.18 -8.04 -14.58
CA LEU A 29 -16.56 -8.24 -15.01
C LEU A 29 -17.09 -9.61 -14.57
N LYS A 30 -16.26 -10.67 -14.71
CA LYS A 30 -16.60 -12.02 -14.23
C LYS A 30 -16.83 -12.03 -12.73
N LYS A 31 -15.90 -11.50 -11.94
CA LYS A 31 -16.02 -11.41 -10.47
C LYS A 31 -17.26 -10.63 -10.04
N PHE A 32 -17.53 -9.48 -10.68
CA PHE A 32 -18.71 -8.67 -10.38
C PHE A 32 -20.00 -9.46 -10.62
N ASN A 33 -20.12 -10.14 -11.77
CA ASN A 33 -21.29 -10.95 -12.08
C ASN A 33 -21.46 -12.14 -11.12
N GLU A 34 -20.37 -12.77 -10.69
CA GLU A 34 -20.40 -13.85 -9.69
C GLU A 34 -20.93 -13.33 -8.34
N ILE A 35 -20.48 -12.17 -7.89
CA ILE A 35 -20.95 -11.54 -6.65
C ILE A 35 -22.41 -11.11 -6.78
N ALA A 36 -22.80 -10.45 -7.88
CA ALA A 36 -24.17 -10.03 -8.13
C ALA A 36 -25.15 -11.22 -8.06
N LYS A 37 -24.79 -12.35 -8.70
CA LYS A 37 -25.57 -13.60 -8.62
C LYS A 37 -25.69 -14.13 -7.20
N LYS A 38 -24.60 -14.14 -6.41
CA LYS A 38 -24.62 -14.57 -5.00
C LYS A 38 -25.58 -13.73 -4.14
N HIS A 39 -25.74 -12.45 -4.47
CA HIS A 39 -26.66 -11.54 -3.77
C HIS A 39 -28.07 -11.50 -4.40
N GLY A 40 -28.41 -12.44 -5.28
CA GLY A 40 -29.74 -12.52 -5.91
C GLY A 40 -30.00 -11.44 -6.96
N VAL A 41 -28.99 -10.65 -7.34
CA VAL A 41 -29.11 -9.61 -8.34
C VAL A 41 -28.85 -10.21 -9.73
N ASN A 42 -29.93 -10.65 -10.36
CA ASN A 42 -29.91 -11.20 -11.71
C ASN A 42 -30.12 -10.07 -12.75
N ASN A 43 -29.46 -10.19 -13.91
CA ASN A 43 -29.65 -9.29 -15.06
C ASN A 43 -29.35 -7.79 -14.81
N VAL A 44 -28.31 -7.47 -14.03
CA VAL A 44 -27.86 -6.06 -13.89
C VAL A 44 -27.44 -5.54 -15.26
N LYS A 45 -28.22 -4.60 -15.82
CA LYS A 45 -27.81 -3.83 -16.98
C LYS A 45 -26.91 -2.70 -16.49
N TYR A 46 -25.62 -2.82 -16.71
CA TYR A 46 -24.66 -1.78 -16.39
C TYR A 46 -23.77 -1.48 -17.59
N ASN A 47 -23.35 -0.22 -17.70
CA ASN A 47 -22.34 0.18 -18.67
C ASN A 47 -20.98 -0.35 -18.19
N LYS A 48 -20.37 -1.24 -18.99
CA LYS A 48 -19.04 -1.83 -18.70
C LYS A 48 -17.97 -0.76 -18.51
N GLN A 49 -18.04 0.34 -19.25
CA GLN A 49 -17.10 1.45 -19.15
C GLN A 49 -17.26 2.19 -17.83
N THR A 50 -18.51 2.46 -17.41
CA THR A 50 -18.80 3.11 -16.12
C THR A 50 -18.37 2.21 -14.96
N LEU A 51 -18.67 0.91 -14.99
CA LEU A 51 -18.23 -0.04 -13.96
C LEU A 51 -16.70 -0.05 -13.83
N TRP A 52 -16.01 -0.08 -14.97
CA TRP A 52 -14.55 -0.02 -14.99
C TRP A 52 -14.00 1.28 -14.42
N GLN A 53 -14.58 2.43 -14.80
CA GLN A 53 -14.17 3.73 -14.28
C GLN A 53 -14.38 3.83 -12.77
N THR A 54 -15.52 3.34 -12.26
CA THR A 54 -15.81 3.28 -10.83
C THR A 54 -14.80 2.40 -10.10
N PHE A 55 -14.53 1.19 -10.62
CA PHE A 55 -13.52 0.30 -10.04
C PHE A 55 -12.14 0.97 -9.99
N MET A 56 -11.68 1.56 -11.09
CA MET A 56 -10.38 2.24 -11.13
C MET A 56 -10.29 3.42 -10.16
N LYS A 57 -11.40 4.14 -9.95
CA LYS A 57 -11.46 5.24 -8.98
C LYS A 57 -11.30 4.70 -7.55
N VAL A 58 -12.11 3.70 -7.18
CA VAL A 58 -12.07 3.07 -5.85
C VAL A 58 -10.70 2.42 -5.61
N ASP A 59 -10.16 1.70 -6.58
CA ASP A 59 -8.84 1.06 -6.48
C ASP A 59 -7.73 2.10 -6.23
N LYS A 60 -7.78 3.22 -6.96
CA LYS A 60 -6.82 4.31 -6.77
C LYS A 60 -6.95 4.97 -5.38
N GLU A 61 -8.17 5.16 -4.89
CA GLU A 61 -8.42 5.67 -3.54
C GLU A 61 -7.90 4.70 -2.47
N MET A 62 -8.15 3.40 -2.64
CA MET A 62 -7.64 2.36 -1.73
C MET A 62 -6.12 2.30 -1.72
N VAL A 63 -5.46 2.42 -2.88
CA VAL A 63 -3.99 2.49 -2.96
C VAL A 63 -3.46 3.72 -2.21
N LYS A 64 -4.08 4.89 -2.38
CA LYS A 64 -3.67 6.12 -1.67
C LYS A 64 -3.80 5.95 -0.16
N LEU A 65 -4.96 5.51 0.33
CA LEU A 65 -5.19 5.29 1.76
C LEU A 65 -4.21 4.27 2.33
N SER A 66 -3.97 3.17 1.62
CA SER A 66 -3.00 2.15 2.04
C SER A 66 -1.60 2.72 2.20
N ILE A 67 -1.16 3.59 1.28
CA ILE A 67 0.14 4.29 1.37
C ILE A 67 0.18 5.18 2.61
N VAL A 68 -0.83 6.01 2.81
CA VAL A 68 -0.91 6.92 3.95
C VAL A 68 -0.84 6.14 5.26
N TYR A 69 -1.66 5.10 5.40
CA TYR A 69 -1.73 4.29 6.62
C TYR A 69 -0.43 3.54 6.88
N SER A 70 0.20 3.01 5.84
CA SER A 70 1.50 2.33 5.97
C SER A 70 2.61 3.31 6.40
N VAL A 71 2.65 4.51 5.83
CA VAL A 71 3.64 5.53 6.21
C VAL A 71 3.42 5.98 7.66
N MET A 72 2.17 6.23 8.06
CA MET A 72 1.82 6.58 9.44
C MET A 72 2.17 5.46 10.42
N ALA A 73 1.85 4.20 10.09
CA ALA A 73 2.16 3.04 10.92
C ALA A 73 3.68 2.91 11.13
N VAL A 74 4.49 3.02 10.07
CA VAL A 74 5.95 2.98 10.21
C VAL A 74 6.46 4.18 11.02
N ALA A 75 5.96 5.39 10.79
CA ALA A 75 6.34 6.56 11.59
C ALA A 75 6.05 6.36 13.08
N TYR A 76 4.89 5.79 13.40
CA TYR A 76 4.49 5.42 14.75
C TYR A 76 5.41 4.36 15.36
N CYS A 77 5.70 3.27 14.64
CA CYS A 77 6.65 2.25 15.11
C CYS A 77 8.06 2.83 15.33
N LEU A 78 8.52 3.72 14.44
CA LEU A 78 9.81 4.41 14.59
C LEU A 78 9.86 5.23 15.88
N ARG A 79 8.75 5.89 16.23
CA ARG A 79 8.63 6.60 17.50
C ARG A 79 8.59 5.64 18.69
N LYS A 80 7.61 4.74 18.75
CA LYS A 80 7.32 3.93 19.95
C LYS A 80 8.35 2.82 20.19
N THR A 81 8.86 2.19 19.14
CA THR A 81 9.78 1.05 19.27
C THR A 81 11.25 1.48 19.27
N PHE A 82 11.58 2.55 18.53
CA PHE A 82 12.98 2.96 18.30
C PHE A 82 13.33 4.34 18.85
N GLY A 83 12.37 5.04 19.47
CA GLY A 83 12.61 6.33 20.13
C GLY A 83 12.96 7.46 19.16
N TRP A 84 12.60 7.35 17.88
CA TRP A 84 12.90 8.41 16.93
C TRP A 84 12.19 9.71 17.32
N GLY A 85 12.89 10.82 17.20
CA GLY A 85 12.33 12.16 17.41
C GLY A 85 11.80 12.80 16.12
N LYS A 86 11.09 13.92 16.29
CA LYS A 86 10.47 14.75 15.23
C LYS A 86 11.29 14.83 13.94
N ILE A 87 12.53 15.32 14.02
CA ILE A 87 13.39 15.57 12.84
C ILE A 87 13.62 14.28 12.03
N LYS A 88 13.85 13.17 12.72
CA LYS A 88 14.18 11.90 12.06
C LYS A 88 12.96 11.28 11.40
N ILE A 89 11.80 11.37 12.04
CA ILE A 89 10.53 10.92 11.50
C ILE A 89 10.12 11.77 10.29
N TYR A 90 10.28 13.09 10.37
CA TYR A 90 10.00 13.98 9.24
C TYR A 90 10.90 13.68 8.04
N ARG A 91 12.21 13.46 8.26
CA ARG A 91 13.14 13.05 7.20
C ARG A 91 12.72 11.73 6.55
N TYR A 92 12.28 10.75 7.35
CA TYR A 92 11.72 9.51 6.82
C TYR A 92 10.49 9.76 5.93
N ALA A 93 9.54 10.59 6.37
CA ALA A 93 8.35 10.92 5.57
C ALA A 93 8.71 11.61 4.23
N VAL A 94 9.70 12.51 4.24
CA VAL A 94 10.22 13.18 3.03
C VAL A 94 10.88 12.18 2.09
N ASP A 95 11.74 11.30 2.59
CA ASP A 95 12.39 10.27 1.76
C ASP A 95 11.34 9.30 1.20
N MET A 96 10.31 8.95 1.98
CA MET A 96 9.19 8.14 1.51
C MET A 96 8.46 8.74 0.32
N ASN A 97 8.15 10.04 0.37
CA ASN A 97 7.48 10.72 -0.73
C ASN A 97 8.30 10.65 -2.04
N ARG A 98 9.64 10.68 -1.94
CA ARG A 98 10.53 10.50 -3.10
C ARG A 98 10.42 9.09 -3.69
N TYR A 99 10.45 8.05 -2.84
CA TYR A 99 10.33 6.66 -3.29
C TYR A 99 8.96 6.37 -3.91
N ILE A 100 7.88 6.85 -3.29
CA ILE A 100 6.52 6.75 -3.85
C ILE A 100 6.45 7.40 -5.24
N THR A 101 7.04 8.58 -5.38
CA THR A 101 7.09 9.29 -6.67
C THR A 101 7.88 8.52 -7.73
N SER A 102 9.01 7.90 -7.35
CA SER A 102 9.85 7.11 -8.27
C SER A 102 9.17 5.81 -8.72
N VAL A 103 8.53 5.09 -7.81
CA VAL A 103 7.70 3.91 -8.14
C VAL A 103 6.52 4.31 -9.02
N GLY A 104 5.86 5.43 -8.72
CA GLY A 104 4.75 5.97 -9.54
C GLY A 104 5.16 6.33 -10.97
N LYS A 105 6.43 6.64 -11.21
CA LYS A 105 7.00 6.88 -12.55
C LYS A 105 7.44 5.60 -13.27
N GLN A 106 7.30 4.43 -12.63
CA GLN A 106 7.79 3.12 -13.09
C GLN A 106 9.33 3.03 -13.16
N ASP A 107 10.05 3.86 -12.41
CA ASP A 107 11.52 3.83 -12.38
C ASP A 107 12.06 2.72 -11.45
N ARG A 108 11.23 2.24 -10.51
CA ARG A 108 11.55 1.20 -9.53
C ARG A 108 10.34 0.27 -9.37
N ASP A 109 10.59 -1.03 -9.42
CA ASP A 109 9.56 -2.06 -9.26
C ASP A 109 9.49 -2.55 -7.80
N ILE A 110 8.29 -2.68 -7.25
CA ILE A 110 8.07 -3.06 -5.84
C ILE A 110 8.62 -4.46 -5.52
N PRO A 111 8.36 -5.51 -6.32
CA PRO A 111 9.00 -6.81 -6.19
C PRO A 111 10.52 -6.74 -6.09
N ALA A 112 11.18 -5.91 -6.92
CA ALA A 112 12.62 -5.73 -6.87
C ALA A 112 13.08 -5.10 -5.54
N LEU A 113 12.34 -4.11 -5.01
CA LEU A 113 12.61 -3.56 -3.67
C LEU A 113 12.48 -4.63 -2.58
N ASN A 114 11.48 -5.51 -2.67
CA ASN A 114 11.31 -6.61 -1.71
C ASN A 114 12.47 -7.62 -1.80
N ASP A 115 12.92 -7.93 -3.01
CA ASP A 115 14.05 -8.83 -3.20
C ASP A 115 15.33 -8.27 -2.57
N GLU A 116 15.65 -7.00 -2.80
CA GLU A 116 16.78 -6.32 -2.17
C GLU A 116 16.68 -6.31 -0.63
N LEU A 117 15.49 -5.98 -0.09
CA LEU A 117 15.24 -6.02 1.36
C LEU A 117 15.44 -7.42 1.94
N ARG A 118 15.01 -8.45 1.22
CA ARG A 118 15.16 -9.84 1.63
C ARG A 118 16.62 -10.27 1.61
N THR A 119 17.35 -9.99 0.54
CA THR A 119 18.73 -10.43 0.37
C THR A 119 19.71 -9.65 1.23
N GLU A 120 19.52 -8.34 1.37
CA GLU A 120 20.51 -7.46 2.01
C GLU A 120 20.14 -6.96 3.40
N ALA A 121 18.84 -6.92 3.70
CA ALA A 121 18.31 -6.49 4.97
C ALA A 121 17.65 -7.63 5.75
N GLY A 122 17.58 -8.84 5.19
CA GLY A 122 17.10 -10.05 5.85
C GLY A 122 15.62 -10.04 6.24
N ILE A 123 14.81 -9.17 5.63
CA ILE A 123 13.37 -9.07 5.87
C ILE A 123 12.60 -9.37 4.58
N ASP A 124 11.62 -10.27 4.67
CA ASP A 124 10.71 -10.57 3.58
C ASP A 124 9.35 -9.96 3.88
N CYS A 125 8.99 -8.86 3.22
CA CYS A 125 7.72 -8.16 3.49
C CYS A 125 6.50 -9.05 3.20
N THR A 126 6.64 -10.02 2.30
CA THR A 126 5.55 -10.97 1.98
C THR A 126 5.23 -11.89 3.15
N LYS A 127 6.17 -12.05 4.10
CA LYS A 127 6.04 -12.92 5.28
C LYS A 127 5.68 -12.19 6.57
N ILE A 128 5.69 -10.85 6.59
CA ILE A 128 5.35 -10.07 7.80
C ILE A 128 3.97 -10.48 8.33
N PHE A 129 3.01 -10.67 7.44
CA PHE A 129 1.65 -11.06 7.79
C PHE A 129 1.40 -12.57 7.71
N GLU A 130 2.43 -13.40 7.68
CA GLU A 130 2.26 -14.85 7.68
C GLU A 130 1.45 -15.28 8.92
N GLY A 131 0.50 -16.20 8.70
CA GLY A 131 -0.44 -16.69 9.71
C GLY A 131 -1.59 -15.74 10.07
N TYR A 132 -1.55 -14.47 9.65
CA TYR A 132 -2.67 -13.55 9.88
C TYR A 132 -3.74 -13.73 8.81
N LYS A 133 -4.97 -14.02 9.27
CA LYS A 133 -6.16 -14.09 8.44
C LYS A 133 -7.05 -12.90 8.80
N PRO A 134 -7.13 -11.88 7.95
CA PRO A 134 -7.94 -10.71 8.26
C PRO A 134 -9.43 -11.09 8.42
N TYR A 135 -10.14 -10.36 9.31
CA TYR A 135 -11.60 -10.40 9.51
C TYR A 135 -12.23 -11.71 10.02
N MET A 136 -11.62 -12.34 11.02
CA MET A 136 -12.36 -13.25 11.92
C MET A 136 -13.25 -12.50 12.94
N LEU A 137 -13.34 -11.17 12.84
CA LEU A 137 -14.13 -10.32 13.73
C LEU A 137 -15.63 -10.40 13.42
N LYS A 138 -16.36 -11.11 14.28
CA LYS A 138 -17.80 -11.40 14.16
C LYS A 138 -18.76 -10.18 14.25
N LYS A 139 -18.32 -8.92 14.08
CA LYS A 139 -19.14 -7.73 14.44
C LYS A 139 -19.05 -6.50 13.52
N VAL A 140 -18.63 -6.62 12.26
CA VAL A 140 -18.61 -5.49 11.29
C VAL A 140 -19.48 -5.76 10.07
N SER A 141 -19.94 -4.68 9.41
CA SER A 141 -20.71 -4.78 8.17
C SER A 141 -19.88 -5.41 7.05
N LEU A 142 -20.54 -6.07 6.09
CA LEU A 142 -19.89 -6.70 4.94
C LEU A 142 -19.01 -5.71 4.15
N GLN A 143 -19.48 -4.46 4.05
CA GLN A 143 -18.75 -3.38 3.37
C GLN A 143 -17.43 -3.06 4.08
N LYS A 144 -17.46 -2.82 5.39
CA LYS A 144 -16.24 -2.52 6.16
C LYS A 144 -15.22 -3.67 6.10
N SER A 145 -15.71 -4.91 6.18
CA SER A 145 -14.86 -6.10 6.01
C SER A 145 -14.19 -6.14 4.63
N SER A 146 -14.96 -5.88 3.57
CA SER A 146 -14.43 -5.89 2.18
C SER A 146 -13.45 -4.75 1.91
N GLU A 147 -13.71 -3.55 2.44
CA GLU A 147 -12.82 -2.39 2.32
C GLU A 147 -11.48 -2.66 3.01
N ALA A 148 -11.54 -3.21 4.21
CA ALA A 148 -10.36 -3.49 4.98
C ALA A 148 -9.58 -4.69 4.39
N GLU A 149 -10.22 -5.67 3.76
CA GLU A 149 -9.55 -6.74 2.97
C GLU A 149 -8.82 -6.17 1.76
N ALA A 150 -9.49 -5.31 1.01
CA ALA A 150 -8.86 -4.62 -0.11
C ALA A 150 -7.65 -3.80 0.34
N MET A 151 -7.79 -3.03 1.42
CA MET A 151 -6.72 -2.22 1.99
C MET A 151 -5.54 -3.09 2.45
N PHE A 152 -5.81 -4.21 3.12
CA PHE A 152 -4.78 -5.14 3.58
C PHE A 152 -3.95 -5.72 2.43
N GLU A 153 -4.59 -6.14 1.33
CA GLU A 153 -3.87 -6.64 0.15
C GLU A 153 -3.02 -5.56 -0.51
N LYS A 154 -3.49 -4.30 -0.54
CA LYS A 154 -2.67 -3.18 -1.02
C LYS A 154 -1.49 -2.91 -0.09
N ILE A 155 -1.69 -2.91 1.22
CA ILE A 155 -0.65 -2.69 2.25
C ILE A 155 0.47 -3.71 2.08
N LYS A 156 0.15 -5.01 1.97
CA LYS A 156 1.15 -6.07 1.72
C LYS A 156 2.02 -5.77 0.51
N TYR A 157 1.40 -5.32 -0.58
CA TYR A 157 2.11 -5.02 -1.81
C TYR A 157 3.01 -3.81 -1.66
N ILE A 158 2.55 -2.71 -1.05
CA ILE A 158 3.33 -1.47 -0.98
C ILE A 158 4.39 -1.45 0.13
N LEU A 159 4.30 -2.34 1.12
CA LEU A 159 5.16 -2.34 2.30
C LEU A 159 6.67 -2.28 2.00
N PRO A 160 7.21 -3.02 1.00
CA PRO A 160 8.61 -2.92 0.62
C PRO A 160 9.03 -1.47 0.35
N MET A 161 8.21 -0.74 -0.44
CA MET A 161 8.46 0.67 -0.75
C MET A 161 8.46 1.54 0.51
N VAL A 162 7.60 1.23 1.48
CA VAL A 162 7.42 2.01 2.72
C VAL A 162 8.58 1.84 3.70
N ILE A 163 9.18 0.65 3.77
CA ILE A 163 10.29 0.40 4.69
C ILE A 163 11.67 0.58 4.03
N TYR A 164 11.73 0.66 2.70
CA TYR A 164 12.98 0.72 1.94
C TYR A 164 13.93 1.85 2.36
N PRO A 165 13.49 3.08 2.72
CA PRO A 165 14.39 4.12 3.19
C PRO A 165 15.18 3.72 4.45
N LEU A 166 14.60 2.88 5.31
CA LEU A 166 15.26 2.45 6.55
C LEU A 166 16.45 1.54 6.24
N TYR A 167 16.35 0.70 5.20
CA TYR A 167 17.48 -0.06 4.70
C TYR A 167 18.47 0.83 3.92
N SER A 168 17.99 1.53 2.89
CA SER A 168 18.87 2.21 1.92
C SER A 168 19.52 3.50 2.43
N ARG A 169 18.90 4.22 3.35
CA ARG A 169 19.39 5.52 3.87
C ARG A 169 19.94 5.39 5.28
N GLU A 170 19.26 4.61 6.11
CA GLU A 170 19.63 4.44 7.52
C GLU A 170 20.49 3.19 7.77
N GLY A 171 20.72 2.37 6.73
CA GLY A 171 21.58 1.20 6.81
C GLY A 171 21.02 0.07 7.68
N TRP A 172 19.71 0.02 7.90
CA TRP A 172 19.11 -0.99 8.76
C TRP A 172 19.29 -2.40 8.19
N LYS A 173 19.67 -3.33 9.06
CA LYS A 173 19.93 -4.74 8.75
C LYS A 173 18.95 -5.65 9.50
N GLN A 174 19.07 -6.95 9.25
CA GLN A 174 18.15 -8.01 9.70
C GLN A 174 17.57 -7.84 11.10
N LYS A 175 18.41 -7.72 12.14
CA LYS A 175 17.93 -7.61 13.52
C LYS A 175 16.96 -6.43 13.71
N ARG A 176 17.27 -5.28 13.13
CA ARG A 176 16.48 -4.06 13.29
C ARG A 176 15.25 -4.06 12.39
N MET A 177 15.40 -4.53 11.15
CA MET A 177 14.31 -4.68 10.19
C MET A 177 13.26 -5.68 10.69
N ASN A 178 13.68 -6.83 11.22
CA ASN A 178 12.74 -7.83 11.77
C ASN A 178 11.96 -7.30 12.98
N ARG A 179 12.63 -6.55 13.88
CA ARG A 179 11.97 -5.90 15.00
C ARG A 179 10.92 -4.87 14.53
N LEU A 180 11.23 -4.12 13.47
CA LEU A 180 10.27 -3.23 12.84
C LEU A 180 9.10 -4.02 12.24
N GLY A 181 9.38 -5.09 11.50
CA GLY A 181 8.35 -5.92 10.87
C GLY A 181 7.34 -6.47 11.86
N GLN A 182 7.79 -6.91 13.05
CA GLN A 182 6.90 -7.37 14.12
C GLN A 182 6.01 -6.23 14.66
N ALA A 183 6.61 -5.09 15.01
CA ALA A 183 5.85 -3.93 15.51
C ALA A 183 4.84 -3.42 14.47
N LEU A 184 5.26 -3.43 13.20
CA LEU A 184 4.46 -2.96 12.07
C LEU A 184 3.28 -3.88 11.79
N LYS A 185 3.46 -5.21 11.93
CA LYS A 185 2.37 -6.19 11.84
C LYS A 185 1.25 -5.85 12.82
N GLU A 186 1.60 -5.66 14.09
CA GLU A 186 0.65 -5.36 15.17
C GLU A 186 -0.06 -4.02 14.91
N THR A 187 0.71 -2.96 14.64
CA THR A 187 0.15 -1.62 14.38
C THR A 187 -0.79 -1.59 13.17
N LEU A 188 -0.45 -2.29 12.09
CA LEU A 188 -1.30 -2.32 10.89
C LEU A 188 -2.57 -3.16 11.10
N ILE A 189 -2.50 -4.23 11.88
CA ILE A 189 -3.69 -4.98 12.29
C ILE A 189 -4.62 -4.08 13.12
N ASP A 190 -4.08 -3.35 14.09
CA ASP A 190 -4.87 -2.44 14.93
C ASP A 190 -5.55 -1.33 14.10
N ILE A 191 -4.84 -0.75 13.12
CA ILE A 191 -5.43 0.23 12.19
C ILE A 191 -6.59 -0.39 11.39
N LEU A 192 -6.41 -1.60 10.86
CA LEU A 192 -7.40 -2.25 9.99
C LEU A 192 -8.62 -2.80 10.75
N GLU A 193 -8.41 -3.26 11.98
CA GLU A 193 -9.43 -3.93 12.78
C GLU A 193 -10.16 -3.01 13.76
N SER A 194 -9.45 -2.02 14.30
CA SER A 194 -9.93 -1.17 15.39
C SER A 194 -10.00 0.31 15.05
N ASP A 195 -9.71 0.70 13.80
CA ASP A 195 -9.74 2.09 13.30
C ASP A 195 -8.85 3.04 14.13
N GLU A 196 -7.70 2.52 14.61
CA GLU A 196 -6.77 3.22 15.51
C GLU A 196 -5.99 4.38 14.84
N ILE A 197 -6.32 4.72 13.59
CA ILE A 197 -5.57 5.71 12.81
C ILE A 197 -5.58 7.10 13.46
N ASP A 198 -6.72 7.51 14.04
CA ASP A 198 -6.83 8.82 14.69
C ASP A 198 -6.06 8.89 16.00
N ASN A 199 -5.98 7.77 16.73
CA ASN A 199 -5.14 7.66 17.92
C ASN A 199 -3.65 7.76 17.57
N ILE A 200 -3.22 7.15 16.46
CA ILE A 200 -1.86 7.29 15.93
C ILE A 200 -1.59 8.75 15.56
N LYS A 201 -2.47 9.41 14.81
CA LYS A 201 -2.30 10.83 14.44
C LYS A 201 -2.15 11.72 15.68
N ARG A 202 -3.03 11.55 16.67
CA ARG A 202 -2.97 12.29 17.93
C ARG A 202 -1.66 12.05 18.66
N THR A 203 -1.25 10.79 18.81
CA THR A 203 0.01 10.43 19.50
C THR A 203 1.22 11.04 18.80
N MET A 204 1.26 10.99 17.47
CA MET A 204 2.35 11.57 16.69
C MET A 204 2.41 13.09 16.80
N TYR A 205 1.25 13.74 16.89
CA TYR A 205 1.16 15.17 17.14
C TYR A 205 1.64 15.53 18.55
N GLU A 206 1.12 14.86 19.58
CA GLU A 206 1.45 15.14 20.97
C GLU A 206 2.93 14.84 21.31
N GLU A 207 3.45 13.71 20.83
CA GLU A 207 4.81 13.28 21.17
C GLU A 207 5.90 13.86 20.24
N CYS A 208 5.56 14.18 18.98
CA CYS A 208 6.54 14.61 17.98
C CYS A 208 6.23 15.96 17.33
N GLY A 209 5.07 16.57 17.61
CA GLY A 209 4.63 17.79 16.94
C GLY A 209 4.35 17.60 15.45
N LEU A 210 4.21 16.35 14.97
CA LEU A 210 4.01 16.06 13.55
C LEU A 210 2.54 15.85 13.25
N LYS A 211 1.98 16.66 12.35
CA LYS A 211 0.60 16.51 11.90
C LYS A 211 0.53 15.75 10.59
N PHE A 212 -0.17 14.61 10.62
CA PHE A 212 -0.38 13.77 9.44
C PHE A 212 -1.80 13.98 8.90
N TYR A 213 -1.91 14.26 7.60
CA TYR A 213 -3.17 14.48 6.91
C TYR A 213 -3.59 13.25 6.09
N ASP A 214 -4.90 13.14 5.81
CA ASP A 214 -5.46 12.01 5.06
C ASP A 214 -5.05 11.99 3.59
N ASP A 215 -4.56 13.12 3.06
CA ASP A 215 -3.97 13.21 1.73
C ASP A 215 -2.49 12.78 1.68
N GLY A 216 -1.91 12.41 2.83
CA GLY A 216 -0.53 11.98 2.97
C GLY A 216 0.47 13.10 3.24
N MET A 217 0.05 14.36 3.38
CA MET A 217 0.95 15.42 3.85
C MET A 217 1.38 15.17 5.30
N VAL A 218 2.63 15.55 5.59
CA VAL A 218 3.20 15.60 6.94
C VAL A 218 3.71 17.00 7.18
N ASP A 219 3.07 17.71 8.10
CA ASP A 219 3.46 19.05 8.50
C ASP A 219 4.29 18.97 9.79
N PRO A 220 5.52 19.49 9.78
CA PRO A 220 6.33 19.50 10.98
C PRO A 220 5.79 20.44 12.07
N ASN A 221 4.87 21.38 11.81
CA ASN A 221 4.54 22.50 12.71
C ASN A 221 5.75 23.36 13.11
#